data_AF-A0A8D8PQI4-F1
#
_entry.id   AF-A0A8D8PQI4-F1
#
_cell.length_a   1.000
_cell.length_b   1.000
_cell.length_c   1.000
_cell.angle_alpha   90.00
_cell.angle_beta   90.00
_cell.angle_gamma   90.00
#
_symmetry.space_group_name_H-M   'P 1'
#
loop_
_entity.id
_entity.type
_entity.pdbx_description
1 polymer ?
#
loop_
_entity_poly.entity_id
_entity_poly.type
_entity_poly.pdbx_seq_one_letter_code
_entity_poly.pdbx_strand_id
1 'polypeptide(L)'
;MVEENGIHGLSCVKSAGRISRHTELNSIFQRTLSLLHFHPKLEPSGISRLDGKRPDGITLTAWTRGQKLVWDVTCVDTLAQSNLRLSTNEAGSAANLACRKKHQK
;
A
#
# COMPACT_ATOMS: atom_id res chain seq x y z
N MET A 1 -11.61 -14.76 -2.54
CA MET A 1 -10.98 -15.61 -3.57
C MET A 1 -11.13 -14.88 -4.88
N VAL A 2 -10.05 -14.61 -5.61
CA VAL A 2 -10.12 -13.94 -6.92
C VAL A 2 -10.49 -15.01 -7.94
N GLU A 3 -11.54 -14.79 -8.71
CA GLU A 3 -11.97 -15.71 -9.78
C GLU A 3 -10.92 -15.73 -10.91
N GLU A 4 -10.71 -16.90 -11.53
CA GLU A 4 -9.69 -17.12 -12.56
C GLU A 4 -9.87 -16.23 -13.79
N ASN A 5 -11.08 -15.75 -14.06
CA ASN A 5 -11.41 -14.84 -15.15
C ASN A 5 -10.99 -13.38 -14.89
N GLY A 6 -10.53 -13.03 -13.69
CA GLY A 6 -10.16 -11.66 -13.30
C GLY A 6 -11.33 -10.68 -13.14
N ILE A 7 -12.58 -11.13 -13.28
CA ILE A 7 -13.79 -10.29 -13.27
C ILE A 7 -14.31 -10.07 -11.83
N HIS A 8 -13.82 -10.83 -10.85
CA HIS A 8 -14.23 -10.72 -9.44
C HIS A 8 -14.24 -9.28 -8.92
N GLY A 9 -13.30 -8.43 -9.34
CA GLY A 9 -13.27 -7.04 -8.92
C GLY A 9 -14.46 -6.19 -9.38
N LEU A 10 -15.16 -6.58 -10.46
CA LEU A 10 -16.37 -5.90 -10.95
C LEU A 10 -17.62 -6.25 -10.14
N SER A 11 -17.66 -7.43 -9.52
CA SER A 11 -18.80 -7.90 -8.70
C SER A 11 -18.55 -7.79 -7.19
N CYS A 12 -17.29 -7.67 -6.78
CA CYS A 12 -16.91 -7.69 -5.37
C CYS A 12 -17.07 -6.33 -4.70
N VAL A 13 -18.21 -6.13 -4.03
CA VAL A 13 -18.51 -4.95 -3.20
C VAL A 13 -17.45 -4.71 -2.12
N LYS A 14 -16.82 -5.78 -1.60
CA LYS A 14 -15.81 -5.70 -0.53
C LYS A 14 -14.38 -5.47 -1.04
N SER A 15 -14.18 -5.46 -2.36
CA SER A 15 -12.87 -5.39 -3.01
C SER A 15 -11.86 -6.37 -2.39
N ALA A 16 -12.24 -7.63 -2.20
CA ALA A 16 -11.49 -8.60 -1.39
C ALA A 16 -10.04 -8.81 -1.85
N GLY A 17 -9.76 -8.66 -3.15
CA GLY A 17 -8.41 -8.70 -3.71
C GLY A 17 -7.47 -7.59 -3.22
N ARG A 18 -7.99 -6.50 -2.62
CA ARG A 18 -7.15 -5.41 -2.07
C ARG A 18 -6.17 -5.90 -1.01
N ILE A 19 -6.58 -6.86 -0.17
CA ILE A 19 -5.75 -7.36 0.94
C ILE A 19 -4.57 -8.12 0.36
N SER A 20 -4.82 -9.06 -0.57
CA SER A 20 -3.75 -9.82 -1.23
C SER A 20 -2.75 -8.91 -1.97
N ARG A 21 -3.24 -7.89 -2.68
CA ARG A 21 -2.37 -6.92 -3.37
C ARG A 21 -1.55 -6.08 -2.37
N HIS A 22 -2.17 -5.63 -1.28
CA HIS A 22 -1.48 -4.88 -0.22
C HIS A 22 -0.40 -5.70 0.46
N THR A 23 -0.70 -6.96 0.81
CA THR A 23 0.27 -7.91 1.37
C THR A 23 1.43 -8.13 0.40
N GLU A 24 1.16 -8.34 -0.88
CA GLU A 24 2.23 -8.59 -1.86
C GLU A 24 3.10 -7.36 -2.10
N LEU A 25 2.52 -6.17 -2.20
CA LEU A 25 3.30 -4.94 -2.30
C LEU A 25 4.18 -4.72 -1.05
N ASN A 26 3.65 -4.98 0.14
CA ASN A 26 4.45 -4.93 1.37
C ASN A 26 5.57 -5.98 1.39
N SER A 27 5.30 -7.19 0.88
CA SER A 27 6.32 -8.25 0.77
C SER A 27 7.44 -7.87 -0.21
N ILE A 28 7.11 -7.21 -1.32
CA ILE A 28 8.10 -6.68 -2.27
C ILE A 28 8.96 -5.62 -1.58
N PHE A 29 8.33 -4.64 -0.92
CA PHE A 29 9.05 -3.56 -0.24
C PHE A 29 9.98 -4.10 0.85
N GLN A 30 9.50 -5.05 1.66
CA GLN A 30 10.29 -5.71 2.69
C GLN A 30 11.49 -6.46 2.08
N ARG A 31 11.27 -7.26 1.03
CA ARG A 31 12.35 -7.99 0.35
C ARG A 31 13.40 -7.05 -0.22
N THR A 32 12.98 -5.99 -0.91
CA THR A 32 13.89 -4.99 -1.49
C THR A 32 14.74 -4.33 -0.42
N LEU A 33 14.15 -3.93 0.71
CA LEU A 33 14.89 -3.33 1.82
C LEU A 33 15.88 -4.32 2.45
N SER A 34 15.49 -5.58 2.63
CA SER A 34 16.40 -6.63 3.13
C SER A 34 17.58 -6.88 2.18
N LEU A 35 17.35 -6.83 0.86
CA LEU A 35 18.41 -6.96 -0.15
C LEU A 35 19.40 -5.79 -0.10
N LEU A 36 18.93 -4.60 0.29
CA LEU A 36 19.77 -3.42 0.50
C LEU A 36 20.42 -3.40 1.90
N HIS A 37 20.43 -4.52 2.62
CA HIS A 37 20.98 -4.68 3.98
C HIS A 37 20.33 -3.77 5.03
N PHE A 38 19.11 -3.28 4.78
CA PHE A 38 18.29 -2.71 5.84
C PHE A 38 17.57 -3.82 6.59
N HIS A 39 17.11 -3.50 7.81
CA HIS A 39 16.36 -4.43 8.65
C HIS A 39 14.88 -4.00 8.71
N PRO A 40 14.06 -4.30 7.69
CA PRO A 40 12.65 -3.93 7.68
C PRO A 40 11.83 -4.78 8.66
N LYS A 41 10.95 -4.13 9.42
CA LYS A 41 9.96 -4.76 10.29
C LYS A 41 8.58 -4.33 9.85
N LEU A 42 7.73 -5.29 9.53
CA LEU A 42 6.33 -5.06 9.22
C LEU A 42 5.50 -4.85 10.49
N GLU A 43 4.48 -4.02 10.35
CA GLU A 43 3.49 -3.67 11.35
C GLU A 43 4.05 -3.47 12.77
N PRO A 44 4.96 -2.51 12.96
CA PRO A 44 5.56 -2.27 14.27
C PRO A 44 4.53 -1.66 15.24
N SER A 45 4.44 -2.22 16.44
CA SER A 45 3.65 -1.66 17.55
C SER A 45 4.45 -0.59 18.31
N GLY A 46 3.74 0.42 18.84
CA GLY A 46 4.32 1.39 19.79
C GLY A 46 5.25 2.43 19.17
N ILE A 47 5.17 2.66 17.85
CA ILE A 47 5.96 3.70 17.17
C ILE A 47 5.43 5.09 17.49
N SER A 48 4.12 5.30 17.31
CA SER A 48 3.51 6.57 17.66
C SER A 48 3.02 6.55 19.11
N ARG A 49 3.47 7.53 19.89
CA ARG A 49 3.09 7.69 21.31
C ARG A 49 1.78 8.45 21.49
N LEU A 50 1.37 9.23 20.50
CA LEU A 50 0.27 10.21 20.65
C LEU A 50 -1.03 9.72 19.99
N ASP A 51 -0.93 9.21 18.76
CA ASP A 51 -2.11 8.87 17.94
C ASP A 51 -2.33 7.35 17.78
N GLY A 52 -1.46 6.52 18.38
CA GLY A 52 -1.56 5.07 18.30
C GLY A 52 -1.44 4.50 16.88
N LYS A 53 -1.02 5.30 15.89
CA LYS A 53 -0.92 4.85 14.51
C LYS A 53 0.12 3.74 14.38
N ARG A 54 -0.26 2.75 13.57
CA ARG A 54 0.54 1.58 13.23
C ARG A 54 0.83 1.62 11.73
N PRO A 55 2.04 2.02 11.32
CA PRO A 55 2.42 1.99 9.91
C PRO A 55 2.53 0.54 9.42
N ASP A 56 2.50 0.35 8.10
CA ASP A 56 2.71 -0.97 7.49
C ASP A 56 4.12 -1.51 7.75
N GLY A 57 5.12 -0.63 7.82
CA GLY A 57 6.47 -1.05 8.16
C GLY A 57 7.44 0.07 8.52
N ILE A 58 8.58 -0.34 9.08
CA ILE A 58 9.70 0.53 9.45
C ILE A 58 11.05 -0.15 9.20
N THR A 59 12.10 0.61 8.89
CA THR A 59 13.48 0.11 8.96
C THR A 59 14.02 0.23 10.40
N LEU A 60 14.55 -0.85 10.95
CA LEU A 60 15.18 -0.84 12.28
C LEU A 60 16.53 -0.11 12.24
N THR A 61 17.25 -0.21 11.12
CA THR A 61 18.43 0.60 10.81
C THR A 61 18.04 1.94 10.19
N ALA A 62 18.92 2.93 10.34
CA ALA A 62 18.74 4.24 9.73
C ALA A 62 18.78 4.12 8.20
N TRP A 63 17.80 4.73 7.53
CA TRP A 63 17.72 4.84 6.07
C TRP A 63 18.56 6.02 5.58
N THR A 64 18.33 7.21 6.14
CA THR A 64 19.07 8.43 5.77
C THR A 64 19.19 9.39 6.94
N ARG A 65 20.34 10.05 7.09
CA ARG A 65 20.59 11.05 8.15
C ARG A 65 20.26 10.56 9.57
N GLY A 66 20.53 9.28 9.85
CA GLY A 66 20.21 8.66 11.14
C GLY A 66 18.71 8.38 11.38
N GLN A 67 17.84 8.69 10.42
CA GLN A 67 16.41 8.49 10.53
C GLN A 67 15.97 7.15 9.93
N LYS A 68 15.01 6.51 10.59
CA LYS A 68 14.37 5.29 10.10
C LYS A 68 13.37 5.63 9.01
N LEU A 69 13.27 4.78 7.98
CA LEU A 69 12.21 4.87 6.99
C LEU A 69 10.95 4.22 7.55
N VAL A 70 9.82 4.93 7.52
CA VAL A 70 8.49 4.40 7.84
C VAL A 70 7.65 4.48 6.57
N TRP A 71 6.86 3.45 6.28
CA TRP A 71 6.01 3.44 5.10
C TRP A 71 4.61 2.89 5.37
N ASP A 72 3.70 3.25 4.48
CA ASP A 72 2.30 2.84 4.44
C ASP A 72 1.88 2.65 2.98
N VAL A 73 1.68 1.40 2.59
CA VAL A 73 1.26 1.02 1.24
C VAL A 73 -0.24 1.22 1.11
N THR A 74 -0.67 1.84 0.02
CA THR A 74 -2.08 1.99 -0.27
C THR A 74 -2.42 1.39 -1.62
N CYS A 75 -3.32 0.42 -1.60
CA CYS A 75 -3.90 -0.18 -2.79
C CYS A 75 -5.29 0.40 -3.03
N VAL A 76 -5.46 1.14 -4.12
CA VAL A 76 -6.79 1.56 -4.56
C VAL A 76 -7.46 0.51 -5.43
N ASP A 77 -8.78 0.51 -5.38
CA ASP A 77 -9.60 -0.27 -6.29
C ASP A 77 -9.85 0.53 -7.58
N THR A 78 -9.29 0.05 -8.68
CA THR A 78 -9.46 0.65 -10.02
C THR A 78 -10.88 0.47 -10.54
N LEU A 79 -11.60 -0.54 -10.06
CA LEU A 79 -12.96 -0.87 -10.50
C LEU A 79 -14.04 -0.23 -9.62
N ALA A 80 -13.66 0.44 -8.54
CA ALA A 80 -14.58 1.24 -7.75
C ALA A 80 -15.22 2.34 -8.63
N GLN A 81 -16.53 2.56 -8.46
CA GLN A 81 -17.30 3.51 -9.28
C GLN A 81 -16.70 4.93 -9.32
N SER A 82 -16.10 5.37 -8.22
CA SER A 82 -15.42 6.66 -8.10
C SER A 82 -14.11 6.76 -8.90
N ASN A 83 -13.47 5.62 -9.21
CA ASN A 83 -12.22 5.54 -9.97
C ASN A 83 -12.44 5.06 -11.40
N LEU A 84 -13.60 4.47 -11.72
CA LEU A 84 -13.86 3.80 -13.01
C LEU A 84 -13.61 4.73 -14.20
N ARG A 85 -14.18 5.94 -14.20
CA ARG A 85 -14.01 6.92 -15.30
C ARG A 85 -12.54 7.24 -15.59
N LEU A 86 -11.71 7.32 -14.55
CA LEU A 86 -10.28 7.62 -14.71
C LEU A 86 -9.54 6.35 -15.15
N SER A 87 -9.83 5.22 -14.50
CA SER A 87 -9.14 3.95 -14.71
C SER A 87 -9.37 3.37 -16.11
N THR A 88 -10.49 3.68 -16.74
CA THR A 88 -10.77 3.28 -18.14
C THR A 88 -10.00 4.12 -19.16
N ASN A 89 -9.68 5.37 -18.82
CA ASN A 89 -9.04 6.30 -19.75
C ASN A 89 -7.52 6.20 -19.71
N GLU A 90 -6.94 6.00 -18.53
CA GLU A 90 -5.50 6.00 -18.34
C GLU A 90 -5.09 4.97 -17.28
N ALA A 91 -4.13 4.12 -17.63
CA ALA A 91 -3.55 3.14 -16.72
C ALA A 91 -2.86 3.85 -15.53
N GLY A 92 -3.14 3.38 -14.32
CA GLY A 92 -2.54 3.94 -13.10
C GLY A 92 -3.17 5.26 -12.62
N SER A 93 -4.15 5.82 -13.33
CA SER A 93 -4.83 7.07 -12.95
C SER A 93 -5.46 7.03 -11.56
N ALA A 94 -6.07 5.90 -11.16
CA ALA A 94 -6.60 5.73 -9.81
C ALA A 94 -5.50 5.82 -8.73
N ALA A 95 -4.35 5.21 -8.98
CA ALA A 95 -3.21 5.25 -8.07
C ALA A 95 -2.65 6.68 -7.96
N ASN A 96 -2.55 7.38 -9.10
CA ASN A 96 -2.13 8.78 -9.14
C ASN A 96 -3.09 9.70 -8.38
N LEU A 97 -4.40 9.52 -8.55
CA LEU A 97 -5.40 10.25 -7.78
C LEU A 97 -5.27 9.99 -6.27
N ALA A 98 -5.07 8.73 -5.88
CA ALA A 98 -4.86 8.37 -4.48
C ALA A 98 -3.61 9.01 -3.89
N CYS A 99 -2.52 9.04 -4.66
CA CYS A 99 -1.28 9.72 -4.29
C CYS A 99 -1.51 11.22 -4.07
N ARG A 100 -2.21 11.91 -4.98
CA ARG A 100 -2.56 13.33 -4.83
C ARG A 100 -3.40 13.58 -3.56
N LYS A 101 -4.37 12.71 -3.29
CA LYS A 101 -5.21 12.80 -2.07
C LYS A 101 -4.41 12.62 -0.78
N LYS A 102 -3.33 11.83 -0.76
CA LYS A 102 -2.45 11.70 0.42
C LYS A 102 -1.73 13.01 0.76
N HIS A 103 -1.35 13.80 -0.24
CA HIS A 103 -0.67 15.08 -0.04
C HIS A 103 -1.60 16.22 0.40
N GLN A 104 -2.92 16.03 0.27
CA GLN A 104 -3.94 17.01 0.64
C GLN A 104 -4.51 16.80 2.05
N LYS A 105 -4.04 15.78 2.78
CA LYS A 105 -4.42 15.49 4.16
C LYS A 105 -3.41 16.09 5.13
#